data_AF-A0A951KY19-F1
#
_entry.id   AF-A0A951KY19-F1
#
_cell.length_a   1.000
_cell.length_b   1.000
_cell.length_c   1.000
_cell.angle_alpha   90.00
_cell.angle_beta   90.00
_cell.angle_gamma   90.00
#
_symmetry.space_group_name_H-M   'P 1'
#
loop_
_entity.id
_entity.type
_entity.pdbx_description
1 polymer ?
#
loop_
_entity_poly.entity_id
_entity_poly.type
_entity_poly.pdbx_seq_one_letter_code
_entity_poly.pdbx_strand_id
1 'polypeptide(L)'
;MSDPALTVRLASAGDSRSLEFLARLTGRSLPVPGRTLLAERGDVPVAAIRVTSGTVLADPCNTPVDVVNALRFTRYRIMRQGGQTGAARSFLSLTRGLTVSA
;
A
#
# COMPACT_ATOMS: atom_id res chain seq x y z
N MET A 1 19.09 11.40 8.07
CA MET A 1 18.56 10.04 7.81
C MET A 1 17.36 10.20 6.92
N SER A 2 17.44 9.79 5.65
CA SER A 2 16.30 9.86 4.73
C SER A 2 15.30 8.78 5.12
N ASP A 3 14.06 9.16 5.44
CA ASP A 3 12.97 8.20 5.61
C ASP A 3 12.83 7.40 4.29
N PRO A 4 12.84 6.06 4.32
CA PRO A 4 12.72 5.27 3.10
C PRO A 4 11.40 5.59 2.40
N ALA A 5 11.48 5.91 1.10
CA ALA A 5 10.32 6.36 0.34
C ALA A 5 9.19 5.32 0.35
N LEU A 6 7.96 5.80 0.60
CA LEU A 6 6.75 4.98 0.55
C LEU A 6 6.35 4.74 -0.91
N THR A 7 6.21 3.47 -1.30
CA THR A 7 5.70 3.07 -2.62
C THR A 7 4.42 2.26 -2.44
N VAL A 8 3.52 2.31 -3.44
CA VAL A 8 2.30 1.50 -3.48
C VAL A 8 2.23 0.76 -4.82
N ARG A 9 2.09 -0.55 -4.78
CA ARG A 9 2.02 -1.40 -5.98
C ARG A 9 0.97 -2.51 -5.85
N LEU A 10 0.59 -3.12 -6.97
CA LEU A 10 -0.17 -4.36 -6.94
C LEU A 10 0.68 -5.50 -6.37
N ALA A 11 0.10 -6.28 -5.48
CA ALA A 11 0.71 -7.48 -4.96
C ALA A 11 0.77 -8.55 -6.05
N SER A 12 1.95 -9.12 -6.23
CA SER A 12 2.25 -10.26 -7.09
C SER A 12 2.06 -11.58 -6.34
N ALA A 13 2.13 -12.70 -7.05
CA ALA A 13 2.11 -14.03 -6.42
C ALA A 13 3.28 -14.24 -5.43
N GLY A 14 4.42 -13.59 -5.66
CA GLY A 14 5.58 -13.65 -4.76
C GLY A 14 5.35 -13.01 -3.39
N ASP A 15 4.34 -12.13 -3.26
CA ASP A 15 4.05 -11.40 -2.02
C ASP A 15 3.20 -12.20 -1.03
N SER A 16 2.85 -13.44 -1.36
CA SER A 16 1.92 -14.27 -0.58
C SER A 16 2.33 -14.40 0.89
N ARG A 17 3.63 -14.55 1.18
CA ARG A 17 4.14 -14.66 2.55
C ARG A 17 4.03 -13.35 3.33
N SER A 18 4.30 -12.22 2.69
CA SER A 18 4.17 -10.89 3.29
C SER A 18 2.72 -10.55 3.59
N LEU A 19 1.82 -10.91 2.67
CA LEU A 19 0.38 -10.78 2.85
C LEU A 19 -0.16 -11.69 3.96
N GLU A 20 0.36 -12.91 4.08
CA GLU A 20 0.04 -13.81 5.19
C GLU A 20 0.48 -13.23 6.54
N PHE A 21 1.69 -12.67 6.60
CA PHE A 21 2.18 -12.03 7.81
C PHE A 21 1.29 -10.85 8.25
N LEU A 22 0.96 -9.95 7.32
CA LEU A 22 0.07 -8.81 7.59
C LEU A 22 -1.36 -9.25 7.99
N ALA A 23 -1.86 -10.34 7.39
CA ALA A 23 -3.16 -10.90 7.74
C ALA A 23 -3.18 -11.46 9.17
N ARG A 24 -2.12 -12.18 9.57
CA ARG A 24 -1.94 -12.70 10.94
C ARG A 24 -1.88 -11.57 11.97
N LEU A 25 -1.13 -10.49 11.68
CA LEU A 25 -1.03 -9.33 12.56
C LEU A 25 -2.38 -8.64 12.82
N THR A 26 -3.27 -8.67 11.82
CA THR A 26 -4.57 -7.99 11.89
C THR A 26 -5.73 -8.89 12.27
N GLY A 27 -5.50 -10.20 12.44
CA GLY A 27 -6.55 -11.18 12.65
C GLY A 27 -7.56 -11.27 11.49
N ARG A 28 -7.15 -10.89 10.28
CA ARG A 28 -8.03 -10.84 9.09
C ARG A 28 -7.71 -11.98 8.12
N SER A 29 -8.68 -12.31 7.26
CA SER A 29 -8.51 -13.36 6.25
C SER A 29 -7.47 -13.00 5.20
N LEU A 30 -6.77 -14.03 4.70
CA LEU A 30 -5.71 -13.92 3.71
C LEU A 30 -6.20 -13.19 2.43
N PRO A 31 -5.50 -12.13 2.00
CA PRO A 31 -5.80 -11.46 0.75
C PRO A 31 -5.35 -12.28 -0.47
N VAL A 32 -6.16 -12.26 -1.53
CA VAL A 32 -5.80 -12.91 -2.80
C VAL A 32 -4.76 -12.03 -3.52
N PRO A 33 -3.60 -12.59 -3.91
CA PRO A 33 -2.63 -11.89 -4.75
C PRO A 33 -3.26 -11.34 -6.03
N GLY A 34 -2.79 -10.20 -6.55
CA GLY A 34 -3.33 -9.57 -7.77
C GLY A 34 -4.62 -8.77 -7.61
N ARG A 35 -5.33 -8.88 -6.47
CA ARG A 35 -6.48 -8.02 -6.11
C ARG A 35 -6.22 -7.15 -4.89
N THR A 36 -4.95 -6.99 -4.56
CA THR A 36 -4.49 -6.37 -3.32
C THR A 36 -3.37 -5.40 -3.67
N LEU A 37 -3.46 -4.18 -3.17
CA LEU A 37 -2.35 -3.23 -3.21
C LEU A 37 -1.52 -3.41 -1.95
N LEU A 38 -0.22 -3.26 -2.09
CA LEU A 38 0.77 -3.41 -1.04
C LEU A 38 1.57 -2.11 -0.97
N ALA A 39 1.73 -1.59 0.24
CA ALA A 39 2.54 -0.43 0.55
C ALA A 39 3.89 -0.89 1.10
N GLU A 40 4.97 -0.33 0.58
CA GLU A 40 6.34 -0.68 0.95
C GLU A 40 7.11 0.56 1.37
N ARG A 41 7.96 0.41 2.38
CA ARG A 41 9.01 1.38 2.72
C ARG A 41 10.35 0.70 2.55
N GLY A 42 11.13 1.11 1.54
CA GLY A 42 12.45 0.52 1.26
C GLY A 42 12.40 -1.00 1.15
N ASP A 43 11.50 -1.51 0.30
CA ASP A 43 11.27 -2.94 0.03
C ASP A 43 10.66 -3.74 1.18
N VAL A 44 10.30 -3.11 2.30
CA VAL A 44 9.60 -3.75 3.41
C VAL A 44 8.09 -3.52 3.29
N PRO A 45 7.27 -4.58 3.14
CA PRO A 45 5.81 -4.50 3.19
C PRO A 45 5.34 -4.01 4.56
N VAL A 46 4.67 -2.86 4.59
CA VAL A 46 4.17 -2.26 5.83
C VAL A 46 2.65 -2.34 5.95
N ALA A 47 1.92 -2.35 4.83
CA ALA A 47 0.47 -2.45 4.82
C ALA A 47 -0.04 -2.94 3.47
N ALA A 48 -1.30 -3.39 3.45
CA ALA A 48 -2.00 -3.78 2.23
C ALA A 48 -3.46 -3.34 2.25
N ILE A 49 -4.08 -3.18 1.08
CA ILE A 49 -5.53 -2.97 0.94
C ILE A 49 -6.08 -3.85 -0.18
N ARG A 50 -7.20 -4.53 0.07
CA ARG A 50 -7.91 -5.26 -0.99
C ARG A 50 -8.62 -4.26 -1.90
N VAL A 51 -8.37 -4.34 -3.21
CA VAL A 51 -8.92 -3.40 -4.20
C VAL A 51 -10.44 -3.50 -4.24
N THR A 52 -11.00 -4.71 -4.19
CA THR A 52 -12.45 -4.92 -4.27
C THR A 52 -13.17 -4.42 -3.01
N SER A 53 -12.80 -4.92 -1.83
CA SER A 53 -13.53 -4.63 -0.58
C SER A 53 -13.07 -3.38 0.15
N GLY A 54 -11.86 -2.87 -0.13
CA GLY A 54 -11.26 -1.78 0.66
C GLY A 54 -10.75 -2.23 2.04
N THR A 55 -10.73 -3.54 2.31
CA THR A 55 -10.21 -4.09 3.58
C THR A 55 -8.71 -3.81 3.68
N VAL A 56 -8.31 -3.05 4.69
CA VAL A 56 -6.90 -2.75 5.00
C VAL A 56 -6.32 -3.82 5.92
N LEU A 57 -5.10 -4.25 5.63
CA LEU A 57 -4.25 -5.10 6.47
C LEU A 57 -3.01 -4.26 6.83
N ALA A 58 -2.98 -3.75 8.04
CA ALA A 58 -1.93 -2.89 8.54
C ALA A 58 -1.86 -3.09 10.05
N ASP A 59 -0.67 -3.08 10.63
CA ASP A 59 -0.53 -3.06 12.09
C ASP A 59 -1.20 -1.77 12.62
N PRO A 60 -2.30 -1.85 13.39
CA PRO A 60 -3.01 -0.67 13.86
C PRO A 60 -2.18 0.16 14.86
N CYS A 61 -1.19 -0.43 15.51
CA CYS A 61 -0.34 0.23 16.50
C CYS A 61 0.88 0.91 15.88
N ASN A 62 1.36 0.41 14.72
CA ASN A 62 2.62 0.83 14.12
C ASN A 62 2.51 1.37 12.69
N THR A 63 1.33 1.34 12.06
CA THR A 63 1.18 1.84 10.69
C THR A 63 0.76 3.31 10.70
N PRO A 64 1.59 4.22 10.17
CA PRO A 64 1.25 5.63 10.13
C PRO A 64 0.12 5.92 9.12
N VAL A 65 -0.68 6.95 9.42
CA VAL A 65 -1.92 7.28 8.69
C VAL A 65 -1.68 7.59 7.20
N ASP A 66 -0.52 8.14 6.87
CA ASP A 66 -0.08 8.43 5.50
C ASP A 66 -0.05 7.17 4.61
N VAL A 67 0.39 6.03 5.17
CA VAL A 67 0.45 4.75 4.47
C VAL A 67 -0.94 4.27 4.08
N VAL A 68 -1.89 4.31 5.01
CA VAL A 68 -3.28 3.90 4.76
C VAL A 68 -3.96 4.85 3.77
N ASN A 69 -3.67 6.15 3.86
CA ASN A 69 -4.19 7.14 2.92
C ASN A 69 -3.66 6.94 1.50
N ALA A 70 -2.36 6.64 1.34
CA ALA A 70 -1.77 6.34 0.03
C ALA A 70 -2.41 5.09 -0.61
N LEU A 71 -2.67 4.04 0.18
CA LEU A 71 -3.38 2.84 -0.26
C LEU A 71 -4.82 3.14 -0.71
N ARG A 72 -5.58 3.89 0.10
CA ARG A 72 -6.96 4.29 -0.24
C ARG A 72 -7.03 5.17 -1.47
N PHE A 73 -6.13 6.13 -1.60
CA PHE A 73 -6.04 7.02 -2.76
C PHE A 73 -5.74 6.25 -4.03
N THR A 74 -4.78 5.32 -3.98
CA THR A 74 -4.42 4.48 -5.13
C THR A 74 -5.57 3.56 -5.53
N ARG A 75 -6.25 2.92 -4.55
CA ARG A 75 -7.47 2.15 -4.81
C ARG A 75 -8.53 3.00 -5.50
N TYR A 76 -8.82 4.18 -4.97
CA TYR A 76 -9.80 5.11 -5.54
C TYR A 76 -9.46 5.47 -6.99
N ARG A 77 -8.19 5.75 -7.28
CA ARG A 77 -7.71 6.03 -8.63
C ARG A 77 -7.93 4.84 -9.56
N ILE A 78 -7.59 3.62 -9.16
CA ILE A 78 -7.85 2.39 -9.96
C ILE A 78 -9.35 2.21 -10.23
N MET A 79 -10.19 2.39 -9.21
CA MET A 79 -11.65 2.20 -9.37
C MET A 79 -12.28 3.29 -10.25
N ARG A 80 -11.76 4.52 -10.23
CA ARG A 80 -12.24 5.61 -11.10
C ARG A 80 -11.65 5.57 -12.50
N GLN A 81 -10.49 4.96 -12.67
CA GLN A 81 -9.82 4.75 -13.96
C GLN A 81 -10.14 3.38 -14.56
N GLY A 82 -11.23 2.72 -14.13
CA GLY A 82 -11.70 1.39 -14.57
C GLY A 82 -12.06 1.24 -16.06
N GLY A 83 -11.42 1.99 -16.96
CA GLY A 83 -11.25 1.66 -18.38
C GLY A 83 -9.80 1.32 -18.79
N GLN A 84 -8.79 1.46 -17.91
CA GLN A 84 -7.39 1.17 -18.25
C GLN A 84 -6.72 0.31 -17.17
N THR A 85 -7.17 -0.94 -17.04
CA THR A 85 -6.42 -1.99 -16.36
C THR A 85 -5.27 -2.46 -17.27
N GLY A 86 -4.10 -1.85 -17.09
CA GLY A 86 -2.87 -2.29 -17.71
C GLY A 86 -1.75 -1.29 -17.45
N ALA A 87 -0.84 -1.62 -16.53
CA ALA A 87 0.43 -0.91 -16.33
C ALA A 87 0.38 0.55 -15.82
N ALA A 88 -0.31 0.84 -14.71
CA ALA A 88 -0.04 2.06 -13.96
C ALA A 88 1.12 1.83 -12.96
N ARG A 89 2.36 1.83 -13.45
CA ARG A 89 3.57 2.06 -12.64
C ARG A 89 3.56 3.52 -12.17
N SER A 90 2.64 3.88 -11.27
CA SER A 90 2.60 5.20 -10.66
C SER A 90 3.58 5.24 -9.49
N PHE A 91 4.84 5.61 -9.78
CA PHE A 91 5.79 6.03 -8.76
C PHE A 91 5.33 7.36 -8.17
N LEU A 92 4.38 7.33 -7.23
CA LEU A 92 4.05 8.50 -6.43
C LEU A 92 4.98 8.54 -5.22
N SER A 93 6.18 9.09 -5.44
CA SER A 93 7.10 9.44 -4.36
C SER A 93 6.47 10.58 -3.55
N LEU A 94 5.94 10.28 -2.35
CA LEU A 94 5.52 11.29 -1.39
C LEU A 94 6.78 11.87 -0.71
N THR A 95 7.58 12.61 -1.46
CA THR A 95 8.65 13.44 -0.91
C THR A 95 8.05 14.82 -0.59
N ARG A 96 7.62 15.03 0.65
CA ARG A 96 7.33 16.37 1.16
C ARG A 96 8.41 16.75 2.19
N GLY A 97 9.57 17.14 1.66
CA GLY A 97 10.51 17.97 2.39
C GLY A 97 9.99 19.41 2.37
N LEU A 98 9.58 19.92 3.52
CA LEU A 98 9.27 21.33 3.72
C LEU A 98 10.10 21.80 4.92
N THR A 99 11.36 22.13 4.63
CA THR A 99 12.16 22.99 5.50
C THR A 99 11.61 24.41 5.34
N VAL A 100 11.00 24.94 6.39
CA VAL A 100 10.81 26.37 6.56
C VAL A 100 11.96 26.86 7.42
N SER A 101 12.84 27.66 6.82
CA SER A 101 13.71 28.59 7.51
C SER A 101 13.12 29.99 7.32
N ALA A 102 12.89 30.69 8.43
CA ALA A 102 12.89 32.13 8.54
C ALA A 102 13.33 32.47 9.98
#